data_AF-A0A522U396-F1
#
_entry.id   AF-A0A522U396-F1
#
_cell.length_a   1.000
_cell.length_b   1.000
_cell.length_c   1.000
_cell.angle_alpha   90.00
_cell.angle_beta   90.00
_cell.angle_gamma   90.00
#
_symmetry.space_group_name_H-M   'P 1'
#
loop_
_entity.id
_entity.type
_entity.pdbx_description
1 polymer ?
#
loop_
_entity_poly.entity_id
_entity_poly.type
_entity_poly.pdbx_seq_one_letter_code
_entity_poly.pdbx_strand_id
1 'polypeptide(L)'
;MEAFINSAAQLTPWQWRQVLAARRLVASVTKEGTGEEAVESAASIQSAIRSSDGRMSETMARAGEALFDTLAKKSEEKQVAAWQAMSALVTRQHLPALKFAAHYAPFATLIPASGSDVLDPVTRRFLVALAALPAVDCEGLARRWRLEPAVSRALLHAVARNRHVKSEEAVAMAALTVLPVHLSGDSGWAAVRTAVHGGRVLACLADLSKEQVTELWAPLEATIPFASLQGEAQVTAGTRVRTAVTSAIKTIKPSRSSVGAPVPPPARAQVPYGPNSAEVATFIKAVAELTPIQWLRVLDRRKLVASVTREGSAEPAGLVRSILAAITGTRELDMFERCRAFAAVERAGHAVETHDGMSPDPLTEMYGPFARSFPIVRLDSGGFARQLASLSESDWKQVAAAAPVANEGAVAPLVNAGTALIEFFGGCTDDEAVAAWHAVSALVRRHQLTAIKFAASYAPFASAVPVSNPRALGAMVSRYVTAVGRLGASQCAVLAQPWQVDDDVANALSKAIADGSARQAEEAAAQAAVVTVPMRLAGSGGWAAVKTAAFGGRVIASRSRLTAEQLEALWKPIQAAIPLASLGAPAKPRR
;
A
#
# COMPACT_ATOMS: atom_id res chain seq x y z
N MET A 1 10.69 13.84 -6.35
CA MET A 1 11.86 14.67 -6.00
C MET A 1 11.94 14.89 -4.49
N GLU A 2 11.01 15.63 -3.87
CA GLU A 2 10.97 15.82 -2.40
C GLU A 2 10.96 14.51 -1.61
N ALA A 3 10.16 13.53 -2.05
CA ALA A 3 10.15 12.20 -1.45
C ALA A 3 11.54 11.52 -1.48
N PHE A 4 12.30 11.69 -2.57
CA PHE A 4 13.66 11.14 -2.66
C PHE A 4 14.62 11.84 -1.69
N ILE A 5 14.57 13.18 -1.61
CA ILE A 5 15.41 13.97 -0.69
C ILE A 5 15.16 13.54 0.75
N ASN A 6 13.89 13.44 1.15
CA ASN A 6 13.50 13.03 2.50
C ASN A 6 13.91 11.58 2.81
N SER A 7 13.70 10.65 1.86
CA SER A 7 14.11 9.26 2.03
C SER A 7 15.63 9.11 2.11
N ALA A 8 16.40 9.83 1.28
CA ALA A 8 17.86 9.83 1.34
C ALA A 8 18.39 10.34 2.69
N ALA A 9 17.73 11.34 3.29
CA ALA A 9 18.05 11.87 4.61
C ALA A 9 17.92 10.81 5.72
N GLN A 10 16.86 10.00 5.62
CA GLN A 10 16.47 8.99 6.60
C GLN A 10 17.22 7.67 6.47
N LEU A 11 18.02 7.50 5.39
CA LEU A 11 18.84 6.30 5.24
C LEU A 11 19.79 6.14 6.45
N THR A 12 19.70 4.96 7.06
CA THR A 12 20.57 4.54 8.16
C THR A 12 22.03 4.43 7.70
N PRO A 13 23.01 4.46 8.61
CA PRO A 13 24.41 4.24 8.26
C PRO A 13 24.65 2.94 7.47
N TRP A 14 23.91 1.87 7.78
CA TRP A 14 24.01 0.59 7.06
C TRP A 14 23.45 0.68 5.64
N GLN A 15 22.26 1.26 5.47
CA GLN A 15 21.68 1.50 4.14
C GLN A 15 22.59 2.36 3.26
N TRP A 16 23.22 3.39 3.82
CA TRP A 16 24.22 4.17 3.09
C TRP A 16 25.43 3.35 2.63
N ARG A 17 25.86 2.34 3.40
CA ARG A 17 26.92 1.43 2.94
C ARG A 17 26.45 0.58 1.76
N GLN A 18 25.19 0.13 1.77
CA GLN A 18 24.61 -0.61 0.65
C GLN A 18 24.54 0.25 -0.61
N VAL A 19 24.09 1.51 -0.49
CA VAL A 19 24.07 2.46 -1.62
C VAL A 19 25.46 2.65 -2.20
N LEU A 20 26.47 2.88 -1.36
CA LEU A 20 27.85 3.09 -1.84
C LEU A 20 28.46 1.80 -2.42
N ALA A 21 28.14 0.63 -1.87
CA ALA A 21 28.56 -0.66 -2.43
C ALA A 21 27.91 -0.90 -3.80
N ALA A 22 26.60 -0.69 -3.93
CA ALA A 22 25.89 -0.78 -5.19
C ALA A 22 26.42 0.23 -6.23
N ARG A 23 26.73 1.46 -5.79
CA ARG A 23 27.36 2.48 -6.65
C ARG A 23 28.71 2.02 -7.19
N ARG A 24 29.55 1.37 -6.38
CA ARG A 24 30.85 0.82 -6.82
C ARG A 24 30.66 -0.33 -7.80
N LEU A 25 29.67 -1.20 -7.58
CA LEU A 25 29.32 -2.27 -8.51
C LEU A 25 28.86 -1.70 -9.85
N VAL A 26 27.98 -0.70 -9.85
CA VAL A 26 27.55 -0.01 -11.08
C VAL A 26 28.76 0.63 -11.79
N ALA A 27 29.60 1.35 -11.04
CA ALA A 27 30.81 1.97 -11.56
C ALA A 27 31.80 0.96 -12.17
N SER A 28 31.80 -0.30 -11.72
CA SER A 28 32.67 -1.35 -12.26
C SER A 28 32.34 -1.76 -13.70
N VAL A 29 31.12 -1.44 -14.18
CA VAL A 29 30.67 -1.75 -15.55
C VAL A 29 30.33 -0.49 -16.35
N THR A 30 30.04 0.64 -15.71
CA THR A 30 29.75 1.90 -16.40
C THR A 30 31.01 2.74 -16.55
N LYS A 31 31.29 3.23 -17.77
CA LYS A 31 32.39 4.19 -18.01
C LYS A 31 32.12 5.59 -17.47
N GLU A 32 30.97 5.82 -16.83
CA GLU A 32 30.57 7.12 -16.25
C GLU A 32 31.35 7.52 -14.97
N GLY A 33 32.41 6.79 -14.61
CA GLY A 33 33.28 7.12 -13.48
C GLY A 33 34.77 6.79 -13.66
N THR A 34 35.21 6.45 -14.88
CA THR A 34 36.61 6.02 -15.14
C THR A 34 37.48 7.09 -15.82
N GLY A 35 36.97 8.31 -15.99
CA GLY A 35 37.77 9.45 -16.44
C GLY A 35 38.19 10.30 -15.24
N GLU A 36 39.48 10.66 -15.17
CA GLU A 36 40.01 11.70 -14.26
C GLU A 36 39.38 13.09 -14.53
N GLU A 37 38.59 13.22 -15.59
CA GLU A 37 37.77 14.38 -15.89
C GLU A 37 36.43 14.31 -15.12
N ALA A 38 36.42 15.00 -13.98
CA ALA A 38 35.27 15.43 -13.19
C ALA A 38 34.53 14.35 -12.36
N VAL A 39 35.20 13.81 -11.33
CA VAL A 39 34.49 13.56 -10.06
C VAL A 39 34.14 14.94 -9.50
N GLU A 40 32.97 15.46 -9.87
CA GLU A 40 32.47 16.72 -9.34
C GLU A 40 32.41 16.63 -7.80
N SER A 41 33.21 17.46 -7.12
CA SER A 41 33.19 17.56 -5.67
C SER A 41 31.86 18.16 -5.21
N ALA A 42 31.42 17.83 -3.99
CA ALA A 42 30.20 18.40 -3.42
C ALA A 42 30.26 19.95 -3.40
N ALA A 43 31.45 20.50 -3.15
CA ALA A 43 31.68 21.94 -3.19
C ALA A 43 31.54 22.53 -4.61
N SER A 44 32.03 21.83 -5.64
CA SER A 44 31.87 22.24 -7.04
C SER A 44 30.40 22.22 -7.47
N ILE A 45 29.65 21.18 -7.08
CA ILE A 45 28.21 21.06 -7.37
C ILE A 45 27.42 22.16 -6.67
N GLN A 46 27.68 22.40 -5.38
CA GLN A 46 27.03 23.48 -4.62
C GLN A 46 27.34 24.85 -5.20
N SER A 47 28.58 25.08 -5.66
CA SER A 47 28.97 26.31 -6.35
C SER A 47 28.20 26.49 -7.65
N ALA A 48 28.08 25.44 -8.47
CA ALA A 48 27.33 25.47 -9.72
C ALA A 48 25.81 25.68 -9.52
N ILE A 49 25.25 25.12 -8.45
CA ILE A 49 23.85 25.36 -8.06
C ILE A 49 23.64 26.84 -7.71
N ARG A 50 24.55 27.42 -6.92
CA ARG A 50 24.46 28.82 -6.45
C ARG A 50 24.80 29.85 -7.52
N SER A 51 25.70 29.54 -8.45
CA SER A 51 26.12 30.49 -9.49
C SER A 51 25.07 30.67 -10.59
N SER A 52 24.15 29.71 -10.77
CA SER A 52 22.99 29.81 -11.68
C SER A 52 23.30 30.47 -13.04
N ASP A 53 24.42 30.11 -13.69
CA ASP A 53 24.85 30.64 -15.00
C ASP A 53 23.99 30.12 -16.18
N GLY A 54 22.66 30.06 -16.01
CA GLY A 54 21.70 29.70 -17.07
C GLY A 54 21.72 28.24 -17.53
N ARG A 55 22.60 27.39 -16.97
CA ARG A 55 22.73 25.97 -17.38
C ARG A 55 21.79 25.01 -16.65
N MET A 56 21.22 25.40 -15.51
CA MET A 56 20.35 24.55 -14.68
C MET A 56 18.98 25.19 -14.50
N SER A 57 17.91 24.41 -14.63
CA SER A 57 16.55 24.89 -14.37
C SER A 57 16.38 25.29 -12.90
N GLU A 58 15.57 26.31 -12.64
CA GLU A 58 15.26 26.79 -11.27
C GLU A 58 14.77 25.67 -10.34
N THR A 59 13.95 24.74 -10.86
CA THR A 59 13.47 23.57 -10.10
C THR A 59 14.62 22.64 -9.68
N MET A 60 15.62 22.47 -10.53
CA MET A 60 16.79 21.64 -10.26
C MET A 60 17.74 22.30 -9.26
N ALA A 61 17.92 23.62 -9.36
CA ALA A 61 18.72 24.38 -8.40
C ALA A 61 18.13 24.32 -6.99
N ARG A 62 16.82 24.62 -6.84
CA ARG A 62 16.12 24.55 -5.53
C ARG A 62 16.15 23.15 -4.92
N ALA A 63 15.99 22.12 -5.74
CA ALA A 63 16.10 20.73 -5.29
C ALA A 63 17.52 20.36 -4.82
N GLY A 64 18.52 20.89 -5.52
CA GLY A 64 19.93 20.79 -5.14
C GLY A 64 20.21 21.41 -3.79
N GLU A 65 19.81 22.67 -3.58
CA GLU A 65 19.95 23.36 -2.29
C GLU A 65 19.30 22.55 -1.17
N ALA A 66 18.03 22.17 -1.34
CA ALA A 66 17.31 21.37 -0.35
C ALA A 66 17.98 20.03 -0.05
N LEU A 67 18.53 19.35 -1.07
CA LEU A 67 19.23 18.08 -0.90
C LEU A 67 20.53 18.26 -0.09
N PHE A 68 21.35 19.24 -0.45
CA PHE A 68 22.63 19.48 0.22
C PHE A 68 22.45 19.97 1.65
N ASP A 69 21.46 20.83 1.91
CA ASP A 69 21.11 21.26 3.27
C ASP A 69 20.67 20.08 4.13
N THR A 70 19.82 19.21 3.57
CA THR A 70 19.31 18.01 4.26
C THR A 70 20.44 17.00 4.55
N LEU A 71 21.42 16.89 3.65
CA LEU A 71 22.54 15.96 3.77
C LEU A 71 23.83 16.61 4.30
N ALA A 72 23.77 17.83 4.85
CA ALA A 72 24.95 18.58 5.30
C ALA A 72 25.83 17.83 6.31
N LYS A 73 25.22 16.97 7.14
CA LYS A 73 25.93 16.12 8.13
C LYS A 73 26.44 14.79 7.57
N LYS A 74 26.22 14.51 6.29
CA LYS A 74 26.68 13.27 5.61
C LYS A 74 28.00 13.53 4.88
N SER A 75 28.74 12.46 4.59
CA SER A 75 29.99 12.56 3.83
C SER A 75 29.75 13.02 2.39
N GLU A 76 30.76 13.65 1.80
CA GLU A 76 30.76 14.12 0.41
C GLU A 76 30.34 13.01 -0.57
N GLU A 77 30.89 11.79 -0.43
CA GLU A 77 30.55 10.66 -1.30
C GLU A 77 29.04 10.35 -1.30
N LYS A 78 28.35 10.54 -0.16
CA LYS A 78 26.89 10.33 -0.02
C LYS A 78 26.09 11.47 -0.63
N GLN A 79 26.56 12.71 -0.44
CA GLN A 79 25.94 13.88 -1.03
C GLN A 79 26.01 13.84 -2.56
N VAL A 80 27.18 13.51 -3.12
CA VAL A 80 27.38 13.35 -4.57
C VAL A 80 26.53 12.21 -5.13
N ALA A 81 26.49 11.05 -4.46
CA ALA A 81 25.65 9.92 -4.89
C ALA A 81 24.16 10.30 -4.91
N ALA A 82 23.67 10.99 -3.88
CA ALA A 82 22.29 11.45 -3.82
C ALA A 82 21.98 12.52 -4.88
N TRP A 83 22.94 13.42 -5.14
CA TRP A 83 22.82 14.43 -6.18
C TRP A 83 22.67 13.80 -7.56
N GLN A 84 23.54 12.82 -7.90
CA GLN A 84 23.50 12.10 -9.17
C GLN A 84 22.16 11.34 -9.36
N ALA A 85 21.67 10.67 -8.32
CA ALA A 85 20.39 9.98 -8.39
C ALA A 85 19.20 10.96 -8.50
N MET A 86 19.22 12.07 -7.76
CA MET A 86 18.17 13.09 -7.83
C MET A 86 18.16 13.77 -9.20
N SER A 87 19.32 14.16 -9.73
CA SER A 87 19.46 14.81 -11.02
C SER A 87 18.95 13.93 -12.16
N ALA A 88 19.27 12.64 -12.12
CA ALA A 88 18.74 11.64 -13.04
C ALA A 88 17.21 11.51 -12.91
N LEU A 89 16.65 11.58 -11.70
CA LEU A 89 15.20 11.53 -11.48
C LEU A 89 14.47 12.76 -12.01
N VAL A 90 15.07 13.96 -11.88
CA VAL A 90 14.51 15.21 -12.44
C VAL A 90 14.53 15.18 -13.96
N THR A 91 15.62 14.69 -14.55
CA THR A 91 15.85 14.67 -16.01
C THR A 91 15.43 13.36 -16.67
N ARG A 92 14.74 12.47 -15.95
CA ARG A 92 14.41 11.09 -16.37
C ARG A 92 13.78 11.00 -17.77
N GLN A 93 12.91 11.93 -18.14
CA GLN A 93 12.25 11.94 -19.47
C GLN A 93 13.19 12.33 -20.62
N HIS A 94 14.36 12.89 -20.31
CA HIS A 94 15.37 13.35 -21.26
C HIS A 94 16.62 12.46 -21.28
N LEU A 95 16.67 11.42 -20.44
CA LEU A 95 17.79 10.48 -20.37
C LEU A 95 17.44 9.14 -21.02
N PRO A 96 18.39 8.51 -21.73
CA PRO A 96 18.28 7.10 -22.07
C PRO A 96 18.14 6.24 -20.80
N ALA A 97 17.40 5.13 -20.89
CA ALA A 97 17.14 4.21 -19.78
C ALA A 97 18.41 3.79 -19.03
N LEU A 98 19.48 3.45 -19.76
CA LEU A 98 20.77 3.07 -19.18
C LEU A 98 21.44 4.20 -18.40
N LYS A 99 21.36 5.44 -18.91
CA LYS A 99 21.99 6.60 -18.28
C LYS A 99 21.23 7.01 -17.02
N PHE A 100 19.90 6.97 -17.07
CA PHE A 100 19.08 7.10 -15.87
C PHE A 100 19.43 6.03 -14.84
N ALA A 101 19.51 4.77 -15.28
CA ALA A 101 19.73 3.64 -14.39
C ALA A 101 21.13 3.61 -13.78
N ALA A 102 22.17 4.04 -14.50
CA ALA A 102 23.53 4.16 -13.96
C ALA A 102 23.59 5.05 -12.71
N HIS A 103 22.82 6.13 -12.67
CA HIS A 103 22.79 7.04 -11.53
C HIS A 103 21.78 6.63 -10.45
N TYR A 104 20.66 5.99 -10.82
CA TYR A 104 19.58 5.69 -9.88
C TYR A 104 19.61 4.27 -9.30
N ALA A 105 20.20 3.28 -9.99
CA ALA A 105 20.29 1.89 -9.55
C ALA A 105 20.79 1.71 -8.11
N PRO A 106 21.82 2.46 -7.63
CA PRO A 106 22.30 2.33 -6.26
C PRO A 106 21.26 2.62 -5.18
N PHE A 107 20.22 3.39 -5.50
CA PHE A 107 19.14 3.73 -4.58
C PHE A 107 17.88 2.88 -4.79
N ALA A 108 17.76 2.17 -5.90
CA ALA A 108 16.50 1.58 -6.38
C ALA A 108 15.83 0.60 -5.41
N THR A 109 16.64 -0.18 -4.70
CA THR A 109 16.19 -1.18 -3.73
C THR A 109 15.68 -0.56 -2.43
N LEU A 110 16.13 0.66 -2.11
CA LEU A 110 15.79 1.38 -0.86
C LEU A 110 14.80 2.52 -1.11
N ILE A 111 14.86 3.13 -2.29
CA ILE A 111 14.04 4.24 -2.76
C ILE A 111 13.65 3.94 -4.22
N PRO A 112 12.55 3.20 -4.46
CA PRO A 112 12.11 2.85 -5.81
C PRO A 112 11.73 4.09 -6.64
N ALA A 113 12.12 4.08 -7.93
CA ALA A 113 11.73 5.14 -8.86
C ALA A 113 10.20 5.09 -9.11
N SER A 114 9.51 6.22 -8.96
CA SER A 114 8.05 6.27 -9.15
C SER A 114 7.63 5.72 -10.52
N GLY A 115 6.74 4.73 -10.58
CA GLY A 115 6.21 4.18 -11.84
C GLY A 115 6.80 2.83 -12.30
N SER A 116 7.73 2.24 -11.54
CA SER A 116 8.25 0.86 -11.76
C SER A 116 7.23 -0.25 -11.50
N ASP A 117 6.09 0.06 -10.90
CA ASP A 117 5.14 -0.95 -10.38
C ASP A 117 4.12 -1.44 -11.41
N VAL A 118 4.04 -0.78 -12.57
CA VAL A 118 3.11 -1.11 -13.66
C VAL A 118 3.90 -1.71 -14.83
N LEU A 119 4.56 -2.85 -14.57
CA LEU A 119 5.21 -3.66 -15.60
C LEU A 119 4.28 -4.79 -16.05
N ASP A 120 4.28 -5.07 -17.35
CA ASP A 120 3.55 -6.19 -17.92
C ASP A 120 4.08 -7.54 -17.39
N PRO A 121 3.26 -8.62 -17.42
CA PRO A 121 3.65 -9.91 -16.87
C PRO A 121 4.89 -10.54 -17.51
N VAL A 122 5.15 -10.27 -18.79
CA VAL A 122 6.29 -10.83 -19.53
C VAL A 122 7.59 -10.17 -19.05
N THR A 123 7.58 -8.85 -18.91
CA THR A 123 8.69 -8.07 -18.33
C THR A 123 8.97 -8.49 -16.89
N ARG A 124 7.94 -8.73 -16.06
CA ARG A 124 8.16 -9.23 -14.69
C ARG A 124 8.86 -10.58 -14.64
N ARG A 125 8.45 -11.53 -15.50
CA ARG A 125 9.11 -12.84 -15.60
C ARG A 125 10.55 -12.70 -16.06
N PHE A 126 10.81 -11.80 -17.01
CA PHE A 126 12.16 -11.51 -17.47
C PHE A 126 13.06 -10.95 -16.35
N LEU A 127 12.54 -10.04 -15.50
CA LEU A 127 13.28 -9.53 -14.34
C LEU A 127 13.59 -10.63 -13.32
N VAL A 128 12.65 -11.55 -13.07
CA VAL A 128 12.85 -12.71 -12.19
C VAL A 128 13.91 -13.65 -12.76
N ALA A 129 13.83 -13.96 -14.06
CA ALA A 129 14.82 -14.79 -14.73
C ALA A 129 16.22 -14.15 -14.68
N LEU A 130 16.31 -12.84 -14.93
CA LEU A 130 17.57 -12.08 -14.86
C LEU A 130 18.18 -12.11 -13.45
N ALA A 131 17.37 -11.99 -12.40
CA ALA A 131 17.82 -12.04 -11.01
C ALA A 131 18.28 -13.44 -10.57
N ALA A 132 17.83 -14.50 -11.25
CA ALA A 132 18.15 -15.89 -10.94
C ALA A 132 19.28 -16.47 -11.79
N LEU A 133 19.90 -15.68 -12.68
CA LEU A 133 20.96 -16.18 -13.57
C LEU A 133 22.20 -16.58 -12.77
N PRO A 134 22.74 -17.80 -12.97
CA PRO A 134 24.05 -18.16 -12.45
C PRO A 134 25.17 -17.41 -13.20
N ALA A 135 26.38 -17.39 -12.61
CA ALA A 135 27.53 -16.68 -13.17
C ALA A 135 27.89 -17.14 -14.60
N VAL A 136 27.78 -18.44 -14.89
CA VAL A 136 28.06 -19.05 -16.21
C VAL A 136 27.09 -18.52 -17.28
N ASP A 137 25.84 -18.31 -16.91
CA ASP A 137 24.80 -17.82 -17.82
C ASP A 137 24.94 -16.30 -18.07
N CYS A 138 25.46 -15.56 -17.09
CA CYS A 138 25.81 -14.15 -17.26
C CYS A 138 26.86 -13.93 -18.37
N GLU A 139 27.83 -14.83 -18.51
CA GLU A 139 28.83 -14.76 -19.60
C GLU A 139 28.19 -14.95 -20.98
N GLY A 140 27.10 -15.72 -21.05
CA GLY A 140 26.28 -15.85 -22.26
C GLY A 140 25.74 -14.51 -22.75
N LEU A 141 25.31 -13.63 -21.83
CA LEU A 141 24.83 -12.29 -22.14
C LEU A 141 25.94 -11.33 -22.61
N ALA A 142 27.18 -11.56 -22.20
CA ALA A 142 28.32 -10.72 -22.59
C ALA A 142 28.81 -11.01 -24.03
N ARG A 143 28.33 -12.09 -24.66
CA ARG A 143 28.74 -12.47 -26.01
C ARG A 143 28.36 -11.39 -27.02
N ARG A 144 29.24 -11.18 -27.99
CA ARG A 144 29.00 -10.23 -29.07
C ARG A 144 27.90 -10.77 -29.98
N TRP A 145 26.83 -10.00 -30.13
CA TRP A 145 25.73 -10.28 -31.04
C TRP A 145 25.64 -9.22 -32.14
N ARG A 146 25.01 -9.60 -33.26
CA ARG A 146 24.67 -8.73 -34.38
C ARG A 146 23.23 -9.01 -34.76
N LEU A 147 22.49 -7.96 -35.11
CA LEU A 147 21.12 -8.05 -35.61
C LEU A 147 21.11 -7.65 -37.09
N GLU A 148 20.15 -8.16 -37.86
CA GLU A 148 19.97 -7.70 -39.22
C GLU A 148 19.59 -6.21 -39.23
N PRO A 149 20.17 -5.40 -40.14
CA PRO A 149 19.87 -3.97 -40.23
C PRO A 149 18.38 -3.65 -40.46
N ALA A 150 17.63 -4.54 -41.10
CA ALA A 150 16.19 -4.37 -41.30
C ALA A 150 15.42 -4.49 -39.97
N VAL A 151 15.73 -5.52 -39.18
CA VAL A 151 15.06 -5.79 -37.90
C VAL A 151 15.47 -4.79 -36.81
N SER A 152 16.73 -4.34 -36.81
CA SER A 152 17.17 -3.23 -35.95
C SER A 152 16.41 -1.93 -36.23
N ARG A 153 16.18 -1.59 -37.51
CA ARG A 153 15.36 -0.42 -37.89
C ARG A 153 13.91 -0.56 -37.46
N ALA A 154 13.32 -1.76 -37.59
CA ALA A 154 11.97 -2.03 -37.13
C ALA A 154 11.81 -1.79 -35.61
N LEU A 155 12.78 -2.25 -34.82
CA LEU A 155 12.82 -1.99 -33.37
C LEU A 155 12.92 -0.49 -33.06
N LEU A 156 13.80 0.26 -33.74
CA LEU A 156 13.93 1.71 -33.53
C LEU A 156 12.65 2.47 -33.89
N HIS A 157 11.96 2.07 -34.96
CA HIS A 157 10.65 2.63 -35.34
C HIS A 157 9.55 2.28 -34.33
N ALA A 158 9.57 1.08 -33.74
CA ALA A 158 8.65 0.70 -32.67
C ALA A 158 8.91 1.49 -31.37
N VAL A 159 10.18 1.65 -30.98
CA VAL A 159 10.58 2.43 -29.80
C VAL A 159 10.22 3.91 -29.93
N ALA A 160 10.38 4.49 -31.12
CA ALA A 160 9.99 5.88 -31.38
C ALA A 160 8.48 6.12 -31.17
N ARG A 161 7.65 5.10 -31.42
CA ARG A 161 6.20 5.12 -31.18
C ARG A 161 5.83 4.90 -29.71
N ASN A 162 6.70 4.24 -28.94
CA ASN A 162 6.48 3.91 -27.53
C ASN A 162 7.43 4.69 -26.59
N ARG A 163 7.50 6.01 -26.70
CA ARG A 163 8.49 6.85 -25.99
C ARG A 163 8.43 6.84 -24.44
N HIS A 164 7.49 6.10 -23.85
CA HIS A 164 7.30 5.96 -22.39
C HIS A 164 7.65 4.56 -21.86
N VAL A 165 8.67 3.91 -22.42
CA VAL A 165 9.02 2.52 -22.11
C VAL A 165 9.43 2.32 -20.64
N LYS A 166 8.53 1.76 -19.83
CA LYS A 166 8.80 1.35 -18.44
C LYS A 166 9.63 0.07 -18.34
N SER A 167 9.54 -0.82 -19.33
CA SER A 167 10.20 -2.14 -19.31
C SER A 167 11.71 -2.06 -19.53
N GLU A 168 12.18 -1.31 -20.52
CA GLU A 168 13.61 -1.05 -20.76
C GLU A 168 14.28 -0.41 -19.54
N GLU A 169 13.63 0.59 -18.92
CA GLU A 169 14.15 1.24 -17.72
C GLU A 169 14.23 0.29 -16.52
N ALA A 170 13.15 -0.45 -16.25
CA ALA A 170 13.13 -1.41 -15.14
C ALA A 170 14.18 -2.52 -15.32
N VAL A 171 14.38 -2.98 -16.55
CA VAL A 171 15.43 -3.95 -16.87
C VAL A 171 16.82 -3.33 -16.71
N ALA A 172 17.04 -2.08 -17.14
CA ALA A 172 18.32 -1.40 -16.94
C ALA A 172 18.68 -1.27 -15.46
N MET A 173 17.70 -0.92 -14.63
CA MET A 173 17.85 -0.85 -13.18
C MET A 173 18.24 -2.21 -12.58
N ALA A 174 17.50 -3.27 -12.91
CA ALA A 174 17.79 -4.61 -12.40
C ALA A 174 19.14 -5.16 -12.91
N ALA A 175 19.42 -5.00 -14.20
CA ALA A 175 20.65 -5.46 -14.83
C ALA A 175 21.90 -4.83 -14.19
N LEU A 176 21.87 -3.53 -13.92
CA LEU A 176 22.97 -2.81 -13.25
C LEU A 176 23.14 -3.16 -11.77
N THR A 177 22.15 -3.81 -11.17
CA THR A 177 22.23 -4.25 -9.77
C THR A 177 22.71 -5.70 -9.66
N VAL A 178 22.33 -6.56 -10.62
CA VAL A 178 22.58 -8.01 -10.57
C VAL A 178 23.84 -8.41 -11.33
N LEU A 179 23.98 -7.98 -12.58
CA LEU A 179 25.06 -8.48 -13.46
C LEU A 179 26.47 -8.08 -12.99
N PRO A 180 26.69 -6.88 -12.43
CA PRO A 180 28.01 -6.48 -11.92
C PRO A 180 28.52 -7.31 -10.74
N VAL A 181 27.66 -8.10 -10.10
CA VAL A 181 28.06 -9.06 -9.05
C VAL A 181 28.85 -10.23 -9.67
N HIS A 182 28.60 -10.54 -10.93
CA HIS A 182 29.21 -11.67 -11.64
C HIS A 182 30.24 -11.25 -12.68
N LEU A 183 30.04 -10.11 -13.35
CA LEU A 183 30.89 -9.65 -14.46
C LEU A 183 31.23 -8.17 -14.31
N SER A 184 32.50 -7.81 -14.49
CA SER A 184 32.98 -6.42 -14.44
C SER A 184 33.57 -5.95 -15.78
N GLY A 185 33.85 -4.65 -15.88
CA GLY A 185 34.46 -4.03 -17.05
C GLY A 185 33.60 -4.15 -18.31
N ASP A 186 34.25 -4.27 -19.47
CA ASP A 186 33.57 -4.32 -20.77
C ASP A 186 32.66 -5.55 -20.92
N SER A 187 32.97 -6.66 -20.25
CA SER A 187 32.15 -7.89 -20.27
C SER A 187 30.83 -7.71 -19.51
N GLY A 188 30.87 -7.15 -18.30
CA GLY A 188 29.68 -6.80 -17.54
C GLY A 188 28.85 -5.73 -18.24
N TRP A 189 29.51 -4.74 -18.85
CA TRP A 189 28.81 -3.73 -19.66
C TRP A 189 28.12 -4.32 -20.90
N ALA A 190 28.75 -5.29 -21.56
CA ALA A 190 28.13 -6.02 -22.67
C ALA A 190 26.89 -6.78 -22.20
N ALA A 191 26.99 -7.52 -21.09
CA ALA A 191 25.86 -8.26 -20.51
C ALA A 191 24.69 -7.34 -20.13
N VAL A 192 24.97 -6.20 -19.49
CA VAL A 192 23.97 -5.17 -19.16
C VAL A 192 23.26 -4.66 -20.41
N ARG A 193 24.00 -4.34 -21.49
CA ARG A 193 23.39 -3.88 -22.74
C ARG A 193 22.53 -4.96 -23.41
N THR A 194 22.95 -6.22 -23.34
CA THR A 194 22.16 -7.35 -23.86
C THR A 194 20.85 -7.53 -23.07
N ALA A 195 20.89 -7.44 -21.74
CA ALA A 195 19.69 -7.49 -20.91
C ALA A 195 18.74 -6.32 -21.23
N VAL A 196 19.25 -5.08 -21.28
CA VAL A 196 18.45 -3.89 -21.60
C VAL A 196 17.85 -3.94 -23.01
N HIS A 197 18.59 -4.50 -23.98
CA HIS A 197 18.04 -4.80 -25.30
C HIS A 197 16.80 -5.69 -25.20
N GLY A 198 16.83 -6.74 -24.37
CA GLY A 198 15.64 -7.55 -24.06
C GLY A 198 14.47 -6.72 -23.53
N GLY A 199 14.72 -5.87 -22.54
CA GLY A 199 13.69 -4.96 -22.01
C GLY A 199 13.07 -4.04 -23.06
N ARG A 200 13.87 -3.58 -24.04
CA ARG A 200 13.43 -2.79 -25.18
C ARG A 200 12.56 -3.58 -26.16
N VAL A 201 12.91 -4.84 -26.42
CA VAL A 201 12.10 -5.75 -27.25
C VAL A 201 10.76 -6.05 -26.59
N LEU A 202 10.76 -6.34 -25.27
CA LEU A 202 9.53 -6.60 -24.50
C LEU A 202 8.55 -5.43 -24.56
N ALA A 203 9.07 -4.21 -24.48
CA ALA A 203 8.26 -3.00 -24.56
C ALA A 203 7.55 -2.80 -25.91
N CYS A 204 8.08 -3.41 -26.97
CA CYS A 204 7.63 -3.22 -28.35
C CYS A 204 6.94 -4.46 -28.92
N LEU A 205 6.62 -5.49 -28.11
CA LEU A 205 6.08 -6.75 -28.59
C LEU A 205 4.81 -6.60 -29.43
N ALA A 206 3.96 -5.61 -29.13
CA ALA A 206 2.73 -5.37 -29.86
C ALA A 206 2.97 -4.80 -31.29
N ASP A 207 4.14 -4.21 -31.53
CA ASP A 207 4.49 -3.51 -32.77
C ASP A 207 5.48 -4.28 -33.65
N LEU A 208 5.89 -5.48 -33.22
CA LEU A 208 6.87 -6.33 -33.89
C LEU A 208 6.22 -7.62 -34.41
N SER A 209 6.65 -8.10 -35.58
CA SER A 209 6.25 -9.42 -36.08
C SER A 209 6.89 -10.55 -35.27
N LYS A 210 6.36 -11.77 -35.35
CA LYS A 210 6.91 -12.92 -34.63
C LYS A 210 8.34 -13.21 -35.07
N GLU A 211 8.62 -13.13 -36.37
CA GLU A 211 9.95 -13.33 -36.94
C GLU A 211 10.93 -12.28 -36.44
N GLN A 212 10.48 -11.01 -36.39
CA GLN A 212 11.28 -9.91 -35.83
C GLN A 212 11.56 -10.13 -34.34
N VAL A 213 10.59 -10.59 -33.55
CA VAL A 213 10.80 -10.89 -32.13
C VAL A 213 11.80 -12.02 -31.94
N THR A 214 11.71 -13.11 -32.71
CA THR A 214 12.66 -14.23 -32.64
C THR A 214 14.09 -13.76 -32.94
N GLU A 215 14.29 -12.96 -33.97
CA GLU A 215 15.63 -12.46 -34.32
C GLU A 215 16.15 -11.43 -33.30
N LEU A 216 15.29 -10.53 -32.83
CA LEU A 216 15.63 -9.55 -31.80
C LEU A 216 15.95 -10.19 -30.46
N TRP A 217 15.35 -11.33 -30.14
CA TRP A 217 15.56 -12.07 -28.90
C TRP A 217 16.73 -13.06 -28.97
N ALA A 218 17.24 -13.38 -30.18
CA ALA A 218 18.36 -14.31 -30.37
C ALA A 218 19.57 -14.07 -29.45
N PRO A 219 19.98 -12.83 -29.11
CA PRO A 219 21.06 -12.58 -28.16
C PRO A 219 20.82 -13.09 -26.73
N LEU A 220 19.55 -13.23 -26.35
CA LEU A 220 19.10 -13.66 -25.01
C LEU A 220 18.67 -15.13 -25.01
N GLU A 221 18.33 -15.70 -26.15
CA GLU A 221 17.65 -17.00 -26.26
C GLU A 221 18.38 -18.14 -25.55
N ALA A 222 19.72 -18.18 -25.65
CA ALA A 222 20.52 -19.22 -25.01
C ALA A 222 20.53 -19.14 -23.47
N THR A 223 20.26 -17.97 -22.91
CA THR A 223 20.35 -17.67 -21.47
C THR A 223 18.97 -17.54 -20.83
N ILE A 224 18.04 -16.87 -21.51
CA ILE A 224 16.65 -16.69 -21.13
C ILE A 224 15.80 -16.95 -22.39
N PRO A 225 15.38 -18.20 -22.63
CA PRO A 225 14.58 -18.55 -23.80
C PRO A 225 13.28 -17.76 -23.84
N PHE A 226 12.91 -17.17 -24.98
CA PHE A 226 11.69 -16.34 -25.07
C PHE A 226 10.43 -17.14 -24.71
N ALA A 227 10.38 -18.41 -25.09
CA ALA A 227 9.29 -19.33 -24.78
C ALA A 227 9.08 -19.51 -23.26
N SER A 228 10.14 -19.43 -22.46
CA SER A 228 10.05 -19.49 -20.99
C SER A 228 9.27 -18.30 -20.40
N LEU A 229 9.25 -17.18 -21.13
CA LEU A 229 8.48 -15.98 -20.77
C LEU A 229 7.04 -16.06 -21.28
N GLN A 230 6.80 -16.82 -22.35
CA GLN A 230 5.51 -16.99 -23.04
C GLN A 230 4.63 -18.12 -22.52
N GLY A 231 5.10 -18.93 -21.56
CA GLY A 231 4.28 -19.99 -20.97
C GLY A 231 2.90 -19.47 -20.56
N GLU A 232 1.86 -20.29 -20.78
CA GLU A 232 0.59 -20.13 -20.08
C GLU A 232 0.95 -19.79 -18.65
N ALA A 233 0.42 -18.67 -18.14
CA ALA A 233 0.65 -18.28 -16.77
C ALA A 233 0.59 -19.54 -15.94
N GLN A 234 1.72 -19.92 -15.31
CA GLN A 234 1.69 -20.75 -14.12
C GLN A 234 0.55 -20.15 -13.34
N VAL A 235 -0.58 -20.86 -13.29
CA VAL A 235 -1.86 -20.16 -13.15
C VAL A 235 -1.85 -19.57 -11.77
N THR A 236 -1.49 -18.29 -11.69
CA THR A 236 -1.61 -17.53 -10.47
C THR A 236 -3.08 -17.61 -10.14
N ALA A 237 -3.38 -17.82 -8.87
CA ALA A 237 -4.74 -18.04 -8.38
C ALA A 237 -5.74 -17.04 -8.98
N GLY A 238 -5.29 -15.81 -9.25
CA GLY A 238 -6.06 -14.76 -9.93
C GLY A 238 -6.58 -15.06 -11.34
N THR A 239 -5.98 -15.96 -12.13
CA THR A 239 -6.50 -16.34 -13.46
C THR A 239 -7.47 -17.52 -13.36
N ARG A 240 -7.21 -18.50 -12.48
CA ARG A 240 -8.15 -19.60 -12.14
C ARG A 240 -9.44 -19.06 -11.52
N VAL A 241 -9.31 -18.08 -10.63
CA VAL A 241 -10.43 -17.31 -10.08
C VAL A 241 -11.10 -16.52 -11.20
N ARG A 242 -10.37 -15.95 -12.16
CA ARG A 242 -10.98 -15.26 -13.31
C ARG A 242 -11.77 -16.23 -14.19
N THR A 243 -11.28 -17.42 -14.51
CA THR A 243 -12.03 -18.41 -15.33
C THR A 243 -13.20 -19.02 -14.56
N ALA A 244 -13.06 -19.27 -13.26
CA ALA A 244 -14.14 -19.72 -12.38
C ALA A 244 -15.22 -18.62 -12.21
N VAL A 245 -14.81 -17.37 -12.04
CA VAL A 245 -15.71 -16.19 -11.94
C VAL A 245 -16.32 -15.84 -13.30
N THR A 246 -15.60 -15.98 -14.41
CA THR A 246 -16.18 -15.76 -15.76
C THR A 246 -17.18 -16.87 -16.11
N SER A 247 -16.94 -18.10 -15.63
CA SER A 247 -17.90 -19.20 -15.72
C SER A 247 -19.10 -18.95 -14.80
N ALA A 248 -18.89 -18.42 -13.59
CA ALA A 248 -19.95 -17.99 -12.67
C ALA A 248 -20.76 -16.79 -13.21
N ILE A 249 -20.12 -15.84 -13.89
CA ILE A 249 -20.76 -14.69 -14.55
C ILE A 249 -21.53 -15.14 -15.80
N LYS A 250 -21.07 -16.15 -16.53
CA LYS A 250 -21.83 -16.74 -17.64
C LYS A 250 -23.11 -17.46 -17.17
N THR A 251 -23.11 -18.04 -15.97
CA THR A 251 -24.33 -18.54 -15.29
C THR A 251 -25.21 -17.42 -14.72
N ILE A 252 -24.73 -16.16 -14.68
CA ILE A 252 -25.50 -14.97 -14.28
C ILE A 252 -25.80 -14.16 -15.55
N LYS A 253 -26.53 -14.76 -16.50
CA LYS A 253 -27.29 -13.98 -17.49
C LYS A 253 -28.76 -13.92 -17.04
N PRO A 254 -29.40 -12.75 -17.03
CA PRO A 254 -30.82 -12.66 -16.72
C PRO A 254 -31.60 -13.23 -17.92
N SER A 255 -32.30 -14.36 -17.73
CA SER A 255 -33.31 -14.78 -18.70
C SER A 255 -34.48 -13.81 -18.61
N ARG A 256 -34.71 -13.04 -19.67
CA ARG A 256 -35.95 -12.28 -19.83
C ARG A 256 -37.11 -13.25 -19.99
N SER A 257 -38.12 -13.04 -19.13
CA SER A 257 -39.55 -13.32 -19.32
C SER A 257 -39.96 -14.75 -19.71
N SER A 258 -40.52 -15.48 -18.74
CA SER A 258 -41.74 -16.26 -18.95
C SER A 258 -42.48 -16.42 -17.62
N VAL A 259 -43.78 -16.18 -17.68
CA VAL A 259 -44.78 -16.29 -16.62
C VAL A 259 -44.93 -17.76 -16.18
N GLY A 260 -45.07 -18.01 -14.88
CA GLY A 260 -45.71 -19.24 -14.36
C GLY A 260 -44.99 -19.98 -13.23
N ALA A 261 -45.69 -20.07 -12.09
CA ALA A 261 -45.57 -21.00 -10.95
C ALA A 261 -44.46 -20.76 -9.87
N PRO A 262 -44.81 -20.86 -8.56
CA PRO A 262 -43.89 -20.61 -7.46
C PRO A 262 -43.00 -21.83 -7.18
N VAL A 263 -41.68 -21.63 -7.28
CA VAL A 263 -40.65 -22.58 -6.80
C VAL A 263 -40.08 -22.01 -5.49
N PRO A 264 -39.77 -22.84 -4.47
CA PRO A 264 -39.25 -22.37 -3.18
C PRO A 264 -37.91 -21.66 -3.36
N PRO A 265 -37.58 -20.65 -2.52
CA PRO A 265 -36.35 -19.88 -2.69
C PRO A 265 -35.12 -20.77 -2.48
N PRO A 266 -34.10 -20.72 -3.35
CA PRO A 266 -32.83 -21.38 -3.11
C PRO A 266 -32.13 -20.75 -1.90
N ALA A 267 -31.54 -21.59 -1.05
CA ALA A 267 -30.79 -21.19 0.13
C ALA A 267 -29.75 -20.12 -0.23
N ARG A 268 -29.79 -18.98 0.47
CA ARG A 268 -28.81 -17.89 0.32
C ARG A 268 -27.40 -18.48 0.50
N ALA A 269 -26.57 -18.42 -0.55
CA ALA A 269 -25.15 -18.73 -0.44
C ALA A 269 -24.56 -17.92 0.72
N GLN A 270 -23.95 -18.61 1.69
CA GLN A 270 -23.36 -17.96 2.85
C GLN A 270 -22.27 -16.99 2.40
N VAL A 271 -22.38 -15.76 2.86
CA VAL A 271 -21.46 -14.68 2.51
C VAL A 271 -20.23 -14.79 3.43
N PRO A 272 -19.03 -15.15 2.93
CA PRO A 272 -17.94 -15.70 3.76
C PRO A 272 -17.33 -14.71 4.76
N TYR A 273 -17.52 -13.41 4.54
CA TYR A 273 -16.99 -12.34 5.42
C TYR A 273 -18.11 -11.47 6.04
N GLY A 274 -19.34 -11.99 6.10
CA GLY A 274 -20.48 -11.25 6.62
C GLY A 274 -21.01 -10.16 5.67
N PRO A 275 -21.73 -9.14 6.17
CA PRO A 275 -22.46 -8.17 5.34
C PRO A 275 -21.59 -7.40 4.32
N ASN A 276 -20.29 -7.22 4.61
CA ASN A 276 -19.36 -6.44 3.78
C ASN A 276 -18.45 -7.30 2.89
N SER A 277 -18.84 -8.55 2.61
CA SER A 277 -17.93 -9.50 1.97
C SER A 277 -17.41 -9.10 0.59
N ALA A 278 -18.16 -8.33 -0.19
CA ALA A 278 -17.64 -7.78 -1.45
C ALA A 278 -16.46 -6.81 -1.23
N GLU A 279 -16.56 -5.96 -0.20
CA GLU A 279 -15.52 -4.99 0.16
C GLU A 279 -14.31 -5.69 0.78
N VAL A 280 -14.55 -6.66 1.68
CA VAL A 280 -13.51 -7.49 2.29
C VAL A 280 -12.76 -8.30 1.22
N ALA A 281 -13.47 -8.93 0.28
CA ALA A 281 -12.85 -9.65 -0.82
C ALA A 281 -12.02 -8.73 -1.73
N THR A 282 -12.53 -7.53 -2.01
CA THR A 282 -11.80 -6.51 -2.79
C THR A 282 -10.54 -6.07 -2.05
N PHE A 283 -10.63 -5.88 -0.74
CA PHE A 283 -9.48 -5.53 0.11
C PHE A 283 -8.44 -6.63 0.13
N ILE A 284 -8.83 -7.88 0.39
CA ILE A 284 -7.92 -9.04 0.42
C ILE A 284 -7.17 -9.18 -0.90
N LYS A 285 -7.86 -8.97 -2.03
CA LYS A 285 -7.21 -8.98 -3.35
C LYS A 285 -6.24 -7.82 -3.52
N ALA A 286 -6.65 -6.61 -3.15
CA ALA A 286 -5.85 -5.41 -3.39
C ALA A 286 -4.65 -5.31 -2.44
N VAL A 287 -4.78 -5.73 -1.18
CA VAL A 287 -3.73 -5.63 -0.14
C VAL A 287 -2.51 -6.47 -0.50
N ALA A 288 -2.73 -7.65 -1.08
CA ALA A 288 -1.66 -8.53 -1.58
C ALA A 288 -0.99 -8.00 -2.86
N GLU A 289 -1.67 -7.13 -3.61
CA GLU A 289 -1.16 -6.50 -4.84
C GLU A 289 -0.53 -5.12 -4.58
N LEU A 290 -0.50 -4.66 -3.31
CA LEU A 290 0.08 -3.37 -2.96
C LEU A 290 1.59 -3.38 -3.18
N THR A 291 2.05 -2.29 -3.79
CA THR A 291 3.46 -2.08 -4.08
C THR A 291 4.19 -1.58 -2.83
N PRO A 292 5.52 -1.74 -2.72
CA PRO A 292 6.26 -1.27 -1.55
C PRO A 292 6.05 0.23 -1.25
N ILE A 293 5.91 1.08 -2.28
CA ILE A 293 5.63 2.52 -2.06
C ILE A 293 4.19 2.76 -1.55
N GLN A 294 3.23 1.92 -1.95
CA GLN A 294 1.88 1.99 -1.39
C GLN A 294 1.89 1.54 0.08
N TRP A 295 2.66 0.51 0.43
CA TRP A 295 2.88 0.09 1.81
C TRP A 295 3.55 1.17 2.65
N LEU A 296 4.63 1.80 2.18
CA LEU A 296 5.25 2.92 2.88
C LEU A 296 4.25 4.05 3.15
N ARG A 297 3.40 4.40 2.17
CA ARG A 297 2.34 5.40 2.36
C ARG A 297 1.29 4.96 3.36
N VAL A 298 0.91 3.68 3.36
CA VAL A 298 -0.02 3.10 4.34
C VAL A 298 0.57 3.21 5.74
N LEU A 299 1.84 2.83 5.93
CA LEU A 299 2.51 2.87 7.22
C LEU A 299 2.75 4.31 7.73
N ASP A 300 3.15 5.23 6.86
CA ASP A 300 3.29 6.65 7.20
C ASP A 300 1.94 7.25 7.61
N ARG A 301 0.88 6.91 6.88
CA ARG A 301 -0.49 7.33 7.24
C ARG A 301 -0.92 6.71 8.55
N ARG A 302 -0.62 5.44 8.81
CA ARG A 302 -0.92 4.79 10.09
C ARG A 302 -0.26 5.54 11.24
N LYS A 303 1.00 5.96 11.11
CA LYS A 303 1.69 6.80 12.11
C LYS A 303 1.01 8.16 12.31
N LEU A 304 0.60 8.80 11.21
CA LEU A 304 -0.14 10.07 11.26
C LEU A 304 -1.48 9.90 11.97
N VAL A 305 -2.27 8.88 11.63
CA VAL A 305 -3.55 8.60 12.29
C VAL A 305 -3.34 8.32 13.78
N ALA A 306 -2.33 7.52 14.13
CA ALA A 306 -1.97 7.23 15.51
C ALA A 306 -1.63 8.50 16.34
N SER A 307 -1.14 9.57 15.70
CA SER A 307 -0.81 10.83 16.40
C SER A 307 -2.03 11.61 16.92
N VAL A 308 -3.24 11.30 16.44
CA VAL A 308 -4.49 11.95 16.89
C VAL A 308 -5.46 10.97 17.56
N THR A 309 -5.37 9.67 17.31
CA THR A 309 -6.25 8.70 17.96
C THR A 309 -5.79 8.45 19.40
N ARG A 310 -6.69 8.62 20.38
CA ARG A 310 -6.43 8.29 21.80
C ARG A 310 -6.29 6.79 22.07
N GLU A 311 -6.56 5.93 21.10
CA GLU A 311 -6.22 4.50 21.15
C GLU A 311 -4.69 4.38 21.05
N GLY A 312 -4.03 4.69 22.16
CA GLY A 312 -2.60 4.47 22.37
C GLY A 312 -2.33 2.98 22.24
N SER A 313 -1.31 2.66 21.45
CA SER A 313 -1.01 1.35 20.88
C SER A 313 -2.06 0.86 19.88
N ALA A 314 -1.67 0.88 18.59
CA ALA A 314 -2.19 -0.13 17.68
C ALA A 314 -2.07 -1.51 18.34
N GLU A 315 -2.96 -2.47 18.02
CA GLU A 315 -2.81 -3.84 18.54
C GLU A 315 -1.33 -4.23 18.44
N PRO A 316 -0.70 -4.56 19.56
CA PRO A 316 0.72 -4.82 19.56
C PRO A 316 1.00 -5.98 18.62
N ALA A 317 2.11 -5.91 17.90
CA ALA A 317 2.44 -6.90 16.87
C ALA A 317 2.37 -8.35 17.39
N GLY A 318 2.66 -8.55 18.68
CA GLY A 318 2.52 -9.84 19.36
C GLY A 318 1.08 -10.37 19.41
N LEU A 319 0.07 -9.52 19.60
CA LEU A 319 -1.34 -9.92 19.54
C LEU A 319 -1.73 -10.37 18.13
N VAL A 320 -1.36 -9.59 17.10
CA VAL A 320 -1.66 -9.95 15.71
C VAL A 320 -0.95 -11.25 15.33
N ARG A 321 0.33 -11.43 15.70
CA ARG A 321 1.03 -12.71 15.50
C ARG A 321 0.38 -13.88 16.23
N SER A 322 -0.13 -13.66 17.44
CA SER A 322 -0.86 -14.68 18.20
C SER A 322 -2.14 -15.10 17.48
N ILE A 323 -2.90 -14.13 16.96
CA ILE A 323 -4.09 -14.37 16.14
C ILE A 323 -3.74 -15.17 14.88
N LEU A 324 -2.65 -14.82 14.18
CA LEU A 324 -2.20 -15.53 12.98
C LEU A 324 -1.73 -16.96 13.30
N ALA A 325 -1.03 -17.16 14.42
CA ALA A 325 -0.66 -18.48 14.90
C ALA A 325 -1.91 -19.34 15.18
N ALA A 326 -2.95 -18.74 15.78
CA ALA A 326 -4.23 -19.42 16.02
C ALA A 326 -4.93 -19.81 14.72
N ILE A 327 -5.01 -18.91 13.73
CA ILE A 327 -5.65 -19.21 12.44
C ILE A 327 -4.89 -20.33 11.72
N THR A 328 -3.56 -20.34 11.81
CA THR A 328 -2.72 -21.40 11.21
C THR A 328 -2.92 -22.74 11.92
N GLY A 329 -2.78 -22.75 13.24
CA GLY A 329 -2.80 -23.98 14.05
C GLY A 329 -4.18 -24.64 14.15
N THR A 330 -5.25 -23.89 13.90
CA THR A 330 -6.63 -24.40 13.96
C THR A 330 -7.23 -24.74 12.59
N ARG A 331 -6.41 -24.80 11.53
CA ARG A 331 -6.88 -25.01 10.14
C ARG A 331 -7.73 -26.28 9.96
N GLU A 332 -7.38 -27.34 10.66
CA GLU A 332 -8.03 -28.66 10.56
C GLU A 332 -9.24 -28.82 11.51
N LEU A 333 -9.51 -27.82 12.36
CA LEU A 333 -10.67 -27.83 13.27
C LEU A 333 -11.94 -27.34 12.55
N ASP A 334 -13.11 -27.70 13.09
CA ASP A 334 -14.37 -27.15 12.58
C ASP A 334 -14.52 -25.65 12.90
N MET A 335 -15.39 -24.95 12.16
CA MET A 335 -15.53 -23.49 12.30
C MET A 335 -15.92 -23.05 13.71
N PHE A 336 -16.71 -23.86 14.43
CA PHE A 336 -17.15 -23.55 15.78
C PHE A 336 -15.97 -23.60 16.76
N GLU A 337 -15.16 -24.65 16.69
CA GLU A 337 -13.92 -24.79 17.45
C GLU A 337 -12.91 -23.69 17.11
N ARG A 338 -12.74 -23.38 15.81
CA ARG A 338 -11.87 -22.30 15.33
C ARG A 338 -12.27 -20.94 15.91
N CYS A 339 -13.57 -20.63 15.93
CA CYS A 339 -14.07 -19.37 16.50
C CYS A 339 -13.82 -19.28 18.01
N ARG A 340 -13.99 -20.39 18.75
CA ARG A 340 -13.70 -20.43 20.19
C ARG A 340 -12.21 -20.25 20.48
N ALA A 341 -11.35 -20.96 19.75
CA ALA A 341 -9.90 -20.83 19.87
C ALA A 341 -9.43 -19.41 19.51
N PHE A 342 -9.94 -18.84 18.42
CA PHE A 342 -9.64 -17.46 18.02
C PHE A 342 -10.02 -16.46 19.12
N ALA A 343 -11.25 -16.53 19.65
CA ALA A 343 -11.71 -15.63 20.70
C ALA A 343 -10.96 -15.84 22.05
N ALA A 344 -10.45 -17.06 22.30
CA ALA A 344 -9.57 -17.33 23.42
C ALA A 344 -8.22 -16.63 23.25
N VAL A 345 -7.62 -16.71 22.06
CA VAL A 345 -6.34 -16.08 21.75
C VAL A 345 -6.44 -14.55 21.76
N GLU A 346 -7.50 -13.97 21.21
CA GLU A 346 -7.72 -12.50 21.23
C GLU A 346 -7.78 -12.00 22.69
N ARG A 347 -8.51 -12.70 23.58
CA ARG A 347 -8.60 -12.35 25.00
C ARG A 347 -7.30 -12.59 25.75
N ALA A 348 -6.68 -13.76 25.61
CA ALA A 348 -5.45 -14.10 26.30
C ALA A 348 -4.29 -13.21 25.85
N GLY A 349 -4.20 -12.89 24.55
CA GLY A 349 -3.20 -11.98 24.02
C GLY A 349 -3.34 -10.57 24.58
N HIS A 350 -4.57 -10.06 24.71
CA HIS A 350 -4.80 -8.78 25.41
C HIS A 350 -4.36 -8.84 26.87
N ALA A 351 -4.69 -9.93 27.57
CA ALA A 351 -4.30 -10.13 28.96
C ALA A 351 -2.77 -10.15 29.13
N VAL A 352 -2.04 -10.83 28.24
CA VAL A 352 -0.55 -10.85 28.21
C VAL A 352 0.03 -9.45 28.00
N GLU A 353 -0.55 -8.64 27.13
CA GLU A 353 -0.07 -7.28 26.86
C GLU A 353 -0.32 -6.30 28.01
N THR A 354 -1.38 -6.52 28.78
CA THR A 354 -1.79 -5.63 29.88
C THR A 354 -1.50 -6.17 31.28
N HIS A 355 -0.77 -7.30 31.39
CA HIS A 355 -0.65 -8.06 32.63
C HIS A 355 -0.04 -7.25 33.80
N ASP A 356 0.89 -6.33 33.52
CA ASP A 356 1.52 -5.46 34.53
C ASP A 356 0.56 -4.44 35.17
N GLY A 357 -0.60 -4.18 34.55
CA GLY A 357 -1.59 -3.20 34.99
C GLY A 357 -2.96 -3.78 35.32
N MET A 358 -3.12 -5.10 35.30
CA MET A 358 -4.40 -5.79 35.47
C MET A 358 -4.49 -6.48 36.84
N SER A 359 -5.68 -6.48 37.45
CA SER A 359 -5.92 -7.28 38.66
C SER A 359 -5.85 -8.79 38.36
N PRO A 360 -5.52 -9.63 39.36
CA PRO A 360 -5.29 -11.06 39.15
C PRO A 360 -6.54 -11.84 38.70
N ASP A 361 -7.75 -11.42 39.09
CA ASP A 361 -8.97 -12.16 38.75
C ASP A 361 -9.34 -12.07 37.26
N PRO A 362 -9.42 -10.88 36.63
CA PRO A 362 -9.62 -10.76 35.18
C PRO A 362 -8.49 -11.39 34.36
N LEU A 363 -7.25 -11.31 34.85
CA LEU A 363 -6.09 -11.93 34.21
C LEU A 363 -6.25 -13.46 34.13
N THR A 364 -6.68 -14.07 35.24
CA THR A 364 -6.91 -15.52 35.34
C THR A 364 -8.08 -15.95 34.45
N GLU A 365 -9.15 -15.16 34.39
CA GLU A 365 -10.31 -15.45 33.55
C GLU A 365 -9.98 -15.36 32.04
N MET A 366 -9.28 -14.29 31.62
CA MET A 366 -8.93 -14.07 30.22
C MET A 366 -7.88 -15.06 29.70
N TYR A 367 -6.93 -15.45 30.55
CA TYR A 367 -5.85 -16.38 30.19
C TYR A 367 -6.20 -17.86 30.46
N GLY A 368 -7.29 -18.13 31.19
CA GLY A 368 -7.71 -19.46 31.64
C GLY A 368 -7.57 -20.60 30.62
N PRO A 369 -7.98 -20.43 29.35
CA PRO A 369 -7.84 -21.48 28.32
C PRO A 369 -6.39 -21.95 28.06
N PHE A 370 -5.38 -21.13 28.38
CA PHE A 370 -3.96 -21.42 28.18
C PHE A 370 -3.19 -21.70 29.47
N ALA A 371 -3.82 -21.49 30.63
CA ALA A 371 -3.16 -21.58 31.93
C ALA A 371 -2.51 -22.95 32.22
N ARG A 372 -3.02 -24.02 31.61
CA ARG A 372 -2.44 -25.38 31.71
C ARG A 372 -1.28 -25.62 30.75
N SER A 373 -1.27 -24.92 29.62
CA SER A 373 -0.28 -25.11 28.56
C SER A 373 0.96 -24.26 28.81
N PHE A 374 0.79 -23.01 29.24
CA PHE A 374 1.90 -22.07 29.42
C PHE A 374 1.68 -21.18 30.66
N PRO A 375 2.71 -20.93 31.49
CA PRO A 375 2.60 -20.02 32.63
C PRO A 375 2.76 -18.55 32.19
N ILE A 376 1.78 -17.70 32.52
CA ILE A 376 1.73 -16.29 32.09
C ILE A 376 2.94 -15.44 32.56
N VAL A 377 3.51 -15.74 33.73
CA VAL A 377 4.57 -14.96 34.40
C VAL A 377 5.89 -14.87 33.59
N ARG A 378 6.06 -15.70 32.56
CA ARG A 378 7.27 -15.74 31.71
C ARG A 378 7.01 -15.39 30.25
N LEU A 379 5.86 -14.80 29.92
CA LEU A 379 5.44 -14.59 28.54
C LEU A 379 5.32 -13.10 28.23
N ASP A 380 6.24 -12.62 27.38
CA ASP A 380 5.96 -11.45 26.56
C ASP A 380 5.08 -11.86 25.37
N SER A 381 4.53 -10.89 24.65
CA SER A 381 3.60 -11.18 23.56
C SER A 381 4.23 -11.88 22.36
N GLY A 382 5.52 -11.67 22.12
CA GLY A 382 6.30 -12.44 21.15
C GLY A 382 6.54 -13.89 21.59
N GLY A 383 6.71 -14.13 22.88
CA GLY A 383 6.79 -15.45 23.50
C GLY A 383 5.46 -16.20 23.42
N PHE A 384 4.35 -15.51 23.69
CA PHE A 384 3.01 -16.10 23.59
C PHE A 384 2.70 -16.57 22.17
N ALA A 385 2.95 -15.75 21.15
CA ALA A 385 2.75 -16.15 19.76
C ALA A 385 3.58 -17.39 19.37
N ARG A 386 4.85 -17.49 19.82
CA ARG A 386 5.71 -18.66 19.57
C ARG A 386 5.19 -19.92 20.23
N GLN A 387 4.70 -19.82 21.46
CA GLN A 387 4.10 -20.94 22.18
C GLN A 387 2.83 -21.44 21.48
N LEU A 388 1.94 -20.52 21.06
CA LEU A 388 0.75 -20.88 20.28
C LEU A 388 1.09 -21.62 18.98
N ALA A 389 2.15 -21.21 18.28
CA ALA A 389 2.60 -21.86 17.06
C ALA A 389 3.14 -23.30 17.29
N SER A 390 3.46 -23.67 18.54
CA SER A 390 3.94 -25.01 18.91
C SER A 390 2.83 -25.98 19.33
N LEU A 391 1.60 -25.49 19.50
CA LEU A 391 0.46 -26.31 19.92
C LEU A 391 0.07 -27.33 18.85
N SER A 392 -0.17 -28.57 19.29
CA SER A 392 -0.72 -29.63 18.43
C SER A 392 -2.22 -29.45 18.22
N GLU A 393 -2.79 -30.17 17.24
CA GLU A 393 -4.24 -30.16 17.01
C GLU A 393 -5.04 -30.56 18.27
N SER A 394 -4.56 -31.54 19.04
CA SER A 394 -5.19 -31.95 20.30
C SER A 394 -5.16 -30.85 21.35
N ASP A 395 -4.09 -30.06 21.41
CA ASP A 395 -4.00 -28.93 22.34
C ASP A 395 -4.97 -27.82 21.94
N TRP A 396 -5.10 -27.54 20.64
CA TRP A 396 -6.07 -26.57 20.13
C TRP A 396 -7.51 -26.98 20.42
N LYS A 397 -7.85 -28.27 20.33
CA LYS A 397 -9.16 -28.79 20.75
C LYS A 397 -9.41 -28.57 22.24
N GLN A 398 -8.40 -28.77 23.08
CA GLN A 398 -8.51 -28.50 24.53
C GLN A 398 -8.70 -27.00 24.82
N VAL A 399 -7.95 -26.13 24.13
CA VAL A 399 -8.10 -24.67 24.24
C VAL A 399 -9.51 -24.24 23.81
N ALA A 400 -10.00 -24.75 22.67
CA ALA A 400 -11.35 -24.45 22.18
C ALA A 400 -12.43 -24.93 23.17
N ALA A 401 -12.27 -26.12 23.75
CA ALA A 401 -13.19 -26.66 24.74
C ALA A 401 -13.22 -25.83 26.04
N ALA A 402 -12.07 -25.32 26.48
CA ALA A 402 -11.94 -24.50 27.69
C ALA A 402 -12.39 -23.04 27.51
N ALA A 403 -12.45 -22.53 26.28
CA ALA A 403 -12.83 -21.15 26.00
C ALA A 403 -14.35 -20.94 26.04
N PRO A 404 -14.91 -19.87 26.63
CA PRO A 404 -16.34 -19.58 26.54
C PRO A 404 -16.87 -19.53 25.10
N VAL A 405 -18.17 -19.79 24.93
CA VAL A 405 -18.83 -19.83 23.62
C VAL A 405 -18.69 -18.47 22.93
N ALA A 406 -18.12 -18.47 21.73
CA ALA A 406 -17.98 -17.29 20.90
C ALA A 406 -19.20 -17.12 19.98
N ASN A 407 -19.57 -15.87 19.68
CA ASN A 407 -20.59 -15.59 18.66
C ASN A 407 -20.00 -15.87 17.26
N GLU A 408 -20.29 -17.05 16.72
CA GLU A 408 -19.79 -17.49 15.42
C GLU A 408 -20.13 -16.49 14.30
N GLY A 409 -21.31 -15.88 14.32
CA GLY A 409 -21.71 -14.88 13.32
C GLY A 409 -20.86 -13.60 13.33
N ALA A 410 -20.19 -13.30 14.44
CA ALA A 410 -19.27 -12.16 14.56
C ALA A 410 -17.80 -12.57 14.34
N VAL A 411 -17.42 -13.80 14.72
CA VAL A 411 -16.02 -14.27 14.72
C VAL A 411 -15.65 -15.00 13.44
N ALA A 412 -16.52 -15.85 12.89
CA ALA A 412 -16.24 -16.62 11.68
C ALA A 412 -15.83 -15.75 10.48
N PRO A 413 -16.44 -14.57 10.24
CA PRO A 413 -15.96 -13.64 9.21
C PRO A 413 -14.49 -13.21 9.36
N LEU A 414 -14.01 -13.03 10.61
CA LEU A 414 -12.61 -12.65 10.89
C LEU A 414 -11.67 -13.84 10.70
N VAL A 415 -12.08 -15.04 11.15
CA VAL A 415 -11.34 -16.28 10.92
C VAL A 415 -11.19 -16.54 9.43
N ASN A 416 -12.25 -16.36 8.65
CA ASN A 416 -12.24 -16.51 7.20
C ASN A 416 -11.34 -15.46 6.52
N ALA A 417 -11.44 -14.19 6.92
CA ALA A 417 -10.60 -13.13 6.38
C ALA A 417 -9.11 -13.35 6.71
N GLY A 418 -8.81 -13.76 7.95
CA GLY A 418 -7.46 -14.10 8.38
C GLY A 418 -6.90 -15.32 7.66
N THR A 419 -7.73 -16.36 7.45
CA THR A 419 -7.34 -17.54 6.65
C THR A 419 -6.96 -17.15 5.23
N ALA A 420 -7.73 -16.25 4.61
CA ALA A 420 -7.46 -15.76 3.26
C ALA A 420 -6.20 -14.89 3.15
N LEU A 421 -5.74 -14.29 4.25
CA LEU A 421 -4.57 -13.43 4.30
C LEU A 421 -3.32 -14.12 4.87
N ILE A 422 -3.41 -15.38 5.32
CA ILE A 422 -2.33 -16.01 6.08
C ILE A 422 -1.03 -16.18 5.29
N GLU A 423 -1.14 -16.54 4.00
CA GLU A 423 0.00 -16.63 3.09
C GLU A 423 0.62 -15.25 2.82
N PHE A 424 -0.22 -14.21 2.72
CA PHE A 424 0.24 -12.83 2.58
C PHE A 424 1.01 -12.38 3.83
N PHE A 425 0.49 -12.64 5.03
CA PHE A 425 1.14 -12.26 6.28
C PHE A 425 2.50 -12.93 6.49
N GLY A 426 2.72 -14.14 5.97
CA GLY A 426 4.00 -14.84 6.06
C GLY A 426 5.18 -14.11 5.39
N GLY A 427 4.90 -13.20 4.45
CA GLY A 427 5.92 -12.39 3.77
C GLY A 427 6.01 -10.94 4.23
N CYS A 428 5.18 -10.51 5.20
CA CYS A 428 5.05 -9.13 5.63
C CYS A 428 5.86 -8.81 6.88
N THR A 429 6.25 -7.54 7.03
CA THR A 429 6.73 -7.01 8.29
C THR A 429 5.61 -6.91 9.33
N ASP A 430 5.95 -6.82 10.61
CA ASP A 430 4.96 -6.68 11.69
C ASP A 430 4.06 -5.46 11.51
N ASP A 431 4.62 -4.35 11.05
CA ASP A 431 3.86 -3.13 10.84
C ASP A 431 2.84 -3.26 9.70
N GLU A 432 3.20 -3.99 8.63
CA GLU A 432 2.30 -4.29 7.51
C GLU A 432 1.22 -5.29 7.94
N ALA A 433 1.60 -6.31 8.72
CA ALA A 433 0.68 -7.30 9.24
C ALA A 433 -0.38 -6.65 10.16
N VAL A 434 0.06 -5.81 11.10
CA VAL A 434 -0.85 -5.07 11.99
C VAL A 434 -1.73 -4.11 11.20
N ALA A 435 -1.17 -3.37 10.24
CA ALA A 435 -1.95 -2.45 9.41
C ALA A 435 -3.05 -3.19 8.62
N ALA A 436 -2.70 -4.29 7.94
CA ALA A 436 -3.65 -5.05 7.14
C ALA A 436 -4.72 -5.72 8.02
N TRP A 437 -4.31 -6.27 9.16
CA TRP A 437 -5.21 -6.90 10.13
C TRP A 437 -6.24 -5.90 10.69
N HIS A 438 -5.80 -4.70 11.07
CA HIS A 438 -6.69 -3.64 11.52
C HIS A 438 -7.70 -3.23 10.44
N ALA A 439 -7.24 -3.06 9.20
CA ALA A 439 -8.10 -2.63 8.10
C ALA A 439 -9.14 -3.71 7.74
N VAL A 440 -8.73 -4.98 7.64
CA VAL A 440 -9.66 -6.08 7.33
C VAL A 440 -10.64 -6.33 8.46
N SER A 441 -10.19 -6.27 9.72
CA SER A 441 -11.06 -6.41 10.90
C SER A 441 -12.08 -5.27 10.96
N ALA A 442 -11.65 -4.05 10.65
CA ALA A 442 -12.55 -2.90 10.57
C ALA A 442 -13.57 -3.02 9.44
N LEU A 443 -13.21 -3.59 8.28
CA LEU A 443 -14.14 -3.86 7.18
C LEU A 443 -15.18 -4.93 7.56
N VAL A 444 -14.73 -6.03 8.15
CA VAL A 444 -15.61 -7.10 8.64
C VAL A 444 -16.59 -6.53 9.67
N ARG A 445 -16.08 -5.75 10.63
CA ARG A 445 -16.86 -5.13 11.70
C ARG A 445 -17.44 -3.76 11.32
N ARG A 446 -17.43 -3.35 10.04
CA ARG A 446 -17.73 -1.96 9.63
C ARG A 446 -19.03 -1.44 10.21
N HIS A 447 -20.09 -2.25 10.25
CA HIS A 447 -21.40 -1.86 10.78
C HIS A 447 -21.51 -1.87 12.31
N GLN A 448 -20.64 -2.62 12.99
CA GLN A 448 -20.55 -2.70 14.45
C GLN A 448 -19.68 -1.57 15.04
N LEU A 449 -18.76 -1.02 14.24
CA LEU A 449 -17.94 0.12 14.62
C LEU A 449 -18.69 1.44 14.43
N THR A 450 -18.31 2.48 15.18
CA THR A 450 -18.69 3.85 14.84
C THR A 450 -17.94 4.27 13.56
N ALA A 451 -18.52 5.21 12.79
CA ALA A 451 -17.91 5.69 11.55
C ALA A 451 -16.47 6.18 11.75
N ILE A 452 -16.21 6.83 12.89
CA ILE A 452 -14.88 7.34 13.26
C ILE A 452 -13.91 6.22 13.62
N LYS A 453 -14.34 5.18 14.35
CA LYS A 453 -13.50 4.01 14.65
C LYS A 453 -13.13 3.26 13.37
N PHE A 454 -14.11 3.05 12.48
CA PHE A 454 -13.87 2.48 11.16
C PHE A 454 -12.87 3.32 10.35
N ALA A 455 -13.06 4.65 10.32
CA ALA A 455 -12.16 5.55 9.61
C ALA A 455 -10.74 5.53 10.20
N ALA A 456 -10.57 5.51 11.52
CA ALA A 456 -9.26 5.43 12.16
C ALA A 456 -8.50 4.16 11.74
N SER A 457 -9.17 3.01 11.72
CA SER A 457 -8.55 1.74 11.32
C SER A 457 -8.31 1.62 9.81
N TYR A 458 -9.20 2.19 8.99
CA TYR A 458 -9.17 1.98 7.52
C TYR A 458 -8.50 3.11 6.72
N ALA A 459 -8.47 4.35 7.23
CA ALA A 459 -7.89 5.50 6.55
C ALA A 459 -6.46 5.30 6.00
N PRO A 460 -5.56 4.52 6.65
CA PRO A 460 -4.25 4.21 6.08
C PRO A 460 -4.34 3.63 4.66
N PHE A 461 -5.34 2.79 4.38
CA PHE A 461 -5.55 2.14 3.10
C PHE A 461 -6.43 2.94 2.14
N ALA A 462 -7.14 3.97 2.59
CA ALA A 462 -8.19 4.63 1.79
C ALA A 462 -7.71 5.20 0.43
N SER A 463 -6.42 5.53 0.26
CA SER A 463 -5.89 5.94 -1.06
C SER A 463 -5.44 4.78 -1.96
N ALA A 464 -5.11 3.64 -1.37
CA ALA A 464 -4.62 2.47 -2.09
C ALA A 464 -5.77 1.52 -2.44
N VAL A 465 -6.73 1.39 -1.52
CA VAL A 465 -7.92 0.54 -1.62
C VAL A 465 -9.13 1.34 -1.15
N PRO A 466 -9.76 2.16 -2.02
CA PRO A 466 -10.93 2.94 -1.64
C PRO A 466 -12.15 2.04 -1.41
N VAL A 467 -12.82 2.20 -0.26
CA VAL A 467 -14.03 1.42 0.12
C VAL A 467 -15.30 2.13 -0.32
N SER A 468 -15.28 3.46 -0.27
CA SER A 468 -16.43 4.28 -0.63
C SER A 468 -16.29 4.73 -2.08
N ASN A 469 -17.27 4.41 -2.93
CA ASN A 469 -17.33 4.96 -4.28
C ASN A 469 -17.70 6.45 -4.20
N PRO A 470 -16.85 7.38 -4.67
CA PRO A 470 -17.14 8.82 -4.63
C PRO A 470 -18.42 9.19 -5.37
N ARG A 471 -18.83 8.39 -6.37
CA ARG A 471 -20.06 8.58 -7.14
C ARG A 471 -21.33 8.21 -6.36
N ALA A 472 -21.20 7.45 -5.28
CA ALA A 472 -22.32 7.13 -4.38
C ALA A 472 -22.62 8.27 -3.39
N LEU A 473 -21.70 9.23 -3.23
CA LEU A 473 -21.92 10.40 -2.39
C LEU A 473 -22.72 11.46 -3.15
N GLY A 474 -23.76 12.01 -2.50
CA GLY A 474 -24.48 13.17 -3.04
C GLY A 474 -23.55 14.37 -3.24
N ALA A 475 -23.84 15.23 -4.22
CA ALA A 475 -22.95 16.33 -4.62
C ALA A 475 -22.49 17.24 -3.47
N MET A 476 -23.39 17.59 -2.54
CA MET A 476 -23.05 18.43 -1.38
C MET A 476 -22.14 17.71 -0.38
N VAL A 477 -22.35 16.41 -0.16
CA VAL A 477 -21.47 15.57 0.68
C VAL A 477 -20.10 15.46 0.03
N SER A 478 -20.02 15.23 -1.28
CA SER A 478 -18.75 15.19 -2.02
C SER A 478 -17.96 16.50 -1.90
N ARG A 479 -18.63 17.65 -2.00
CA ARG A 479 -18.01 18.97 -1.77
C ARG A 479 -17.53 19.14 -0.34
N TYR A 480 -18.32 18.70 0.63
CA TYR A 480 -17.94 18.75 2.03
C TYR A 480 -16.71 17.91 2.32
N VAL A 481 -16.67 16.65 1.86
CA VAL A 481 -15.50 15.77 1.98
C VAL A 481 -14.27 16.38 1.31
N THR A 482 -14.44 17.02 0.15
CA THR A 482 -13.36 17.74 -0.54
C THR A 482 -12.87 18.94 0.28
N ALA A 483 -13.76 19.70 0.92
CA ALA A 483 -13.41 20.82 1.78
C ALA A 483 -12.66 20.34 3.04
N VAL A 484 -13.11 19.25 3.66
CA VAL A 484 -12.41 18.59 4.77
C VAL A 484 -10.99 18.20 4.36
N GLY A 485 -10.82 17.66 3.14
CA GLY A 485 -9.51 17.30 2.57
C GLY A 485 -8.56 18.49 2.32
N ARG A 486 -9.04 19.73 2.45
CA ARG A 486 -8.29 20.97 2.18
C ARG A 486 -8.15 21.87 3.40
N LEU A 487 -8.53 21.39 4.58
CA LEU A 487 -8.46 22.16 5.81
C LEU A 487 -7.01 22.61 6.12
N GLY A 488 -6.86 23.91 6.35
CA GLY A 488 -5.64 24.50 6.91
C GLY A 488 -5.57 24.33 8.43
N ALA A 489 -4.41 24.65 9.02
CA ALA A 489 -4.19 24.51 10.46
C ALA A 489 -5.14 25.37 11.31
N SER A 490 -5.41 26.61 10.90
CA SER A 490 -6.37 27.49 11.58
C SER A 490 -7.80 26.93 11.55
N GLN A 491 -8.23 26.36 10.42
CA GLN A 491 -9.55 25.74 10.30
C GLN A 491 -9.66 24.47 11.15
N CYS A 492 -8.59 23.65 11.21
CA CYS A 492 -8.54 22.51 12.12
C CYS A 492 -8.63 22.94 13.59
N ALA A 493 -7.96 24.02 13.98
CA ALA A 493 -8.03 24.56 15.35
C ALA A 493 -9.45 25.04 15.70
N VAL A 494 -10.16 25.65 14.76
CA VAL A 494 -11.57 26.03 14.93
C VAL A 494 -12.45 24.80 15.15
N LEU A 495 -12.28 23.74 14.34
CA LEU A 495 -13.04 22.49 14.49
C LEU A 495 -12.74 21.75 15.80
N ALA A 496 -11.58 22.00 16.41
CA ALA A 496 -11.18 21.41 17.68
C ALA A 496 -11.81 22.09 18.90
N GLN A 497 -12.44 23.26 18.74
CA GLN A 497 -13.08 23.97 19.85
C GLN A 497 -14.24 23.15 20.42
N PRO A 498 -14.45 23.19 21.74
CA PRO A 498 -15.60 22.52 22.35
C PRO A 498 -16.90 23.18 21.88
N TRP A 499 -17.90 22.36 21.61
CA TRP A 499 -19.23 22.80 21.21
C TRP A 499 -20.30 21.91 21.81
N GLN A 500 -21.50 22.46 21.95
CA GLN A 500 -22.71 21.77 22.40
C GLN A 500 -23.83 22.09 21.43
N VAL A 501 -24.76 21.15 21.28
CA VAL A 501 -25.95 21.28 20.45
C VAL A 501 -27.14 21.08 21.38
N ASP A 502 -28.18 21.90 21.22
CA ASP A 502 -29.39 21.80 22.01
C ASP A 502 -30.08 20.44 21.82
N ASP A 503 -30.65 19.90 22.90
CA ASP A 503 -31.22 18.55 22.93
C ASP A 503 -32.30 18.33 21.86
N ASP A 504 -33.14 19.34 21.61
CA ASP A 504 -34.19 19.27 20.58
C ASP A 504 -33.60 19.09 19.17
N VAL A 505 -32.50 19.76 18.89
CA VAL A 505 -31.82 19.72 17.61
C VAL A 505 -31.02 18.41 17.47
N ALA A 506 -30.41 17.93 18.54
CA ALA A 506 -29.75 16.62 18.59
C ALA A 506 -30.77 15.47 18.40
N ASN A 507 -31.96 15.58 18.98
CA ASN A 507 -33.06 14.65 18.80
C ASN A 507 -33.59 14.65 17.36
N ALA A 508 -33.72 15.83 16.74
CA ALA A 508 -34.10 15.97 15.35
C ALA A 508 -33.08 15.27 14.42
N LEU A 509 -31.78 15.48 14.64
CA LEU A 509 -30.73 14.79 13.89
C LEU A 509 -30.80 13.26 14.10
N SER A 510 -31.01 12.81 15.34
CA SER A 510 -31.10 11.38 15.66
C SER A 510 -32.28 10.71 14.95
N LYS A 511 -33.44 11.38 14.87
CA LYS A 511 -34.59 10.91 14.09
C LYS A 511 -34.29 10.90 12.59
N ALA A 512 -33.61 11.93 12.08
CA ALA A 512 -33.28 12.06 10.67
C ALA A 512 -32.32 10.96 10.16
N ILE A 513 -31.49 10.39 11.03
CA ILE A 513 -30.51 9.34 10.70
C ILE A 513 -30.94 7.93 11.09
N ALA A 514 -32.14 7.73 11.61
CA ALA A 514 -32.59 6.44 12.15
C ALA A 514 -32.54 5.28 11.12
N ASP A 515 -32.63 5.59 9.84
CA ASP A 515 -32.52 4.63 8.73
C ASP A 515 -31.08 4.34 8.29
N GLY A 516 -30.08 4.97 8.93
CA GLY A 516 -28.66 4.81 8.62
C GLY A 516 -28.18 5.52 7.35
N SER A 517 -29.02 6.33 6.70
CA SER A 517 -28.71 6.95 5.40
C SER A 517 -27.51 7.92 5.45
N ALA A 518 -27.25 8.52 6.62
CA ALA A 518 -26.11 9.41 6.85
C ALA A 518 -24.76 8.70 7.06
N ARG A 519 -24.75 7.38 7.29
CA ARG A 519 -23.55 6.63 7.70
C ARG A 519 -22.41 6.74 6.68
N GLN A 520 -22.69 6.56 5.40
CA GLN A 520 -21.66 6.62 4.35
C GLN A 520 -21.01 8.01 4.24
N ALA A 521 -21.79 9.07 4.46
CA ALA A 521 -21.29 10.44 4.43
C ALA A 521 -20.44 10.77 5.65
N GLU A 522 -20.87 10.31 6.84
CA GLU A 522 -20.09 10.42 8.06
C GLU A 522 -18.76 9.67 7.96
N GLU A 523 -18.78 8.43 7.45
CA GLU A 523 -17.57 7.63 7.23
C GLU A 523 -16.62 8.30 6.24
N ALA A 524 -17.13 8.82 5.11
CA ALA A 524 -16.31 9.52 4.12
C ALA A 524 -15.69 10.81 4.68
N ALA A 525 -16.45 11.58 5.46
CA ALA A 525 -15.94 12.77 6.13
C ALA A 525 -14.90 12.41 7.20
N ALA A 526 -15.15 11.38 8.00
CA ALA A 526 -14.21 10.88 9.00
C ALA A 526 -12.91 10.40 8.35
N GLN A 527 -12.97 9.63 7.26
CA GLN A 527 -11.79 9.17 6.52
C GLN A 527 -10.96 10.35 5.97
N ALA A 528 -11.62 11.36 5.40
CA ALA A 528 -10.91 12.56 4.93
C ALA A 528 -10.28 13.35 6.09
N ALA A 529 -10.99 13.48 7.21
CA ALA A 529 -10.52 14.22 8.38
C ALA A 529 -9.36 13.51 9.07
N VAL A 530 -9.45 12.20 9.26
CA VAL A 530 -8.40 11.37 9.87
C VAL A 530 -7.09 11.41 9.08
N VAL A 531 -7.12 11.68 7.77
CA VAL A 531 -5.91 11.88 6.96
C VAL A 531 -5.43 13.33 7.01
N THR A 532 -6.35 14.29 6.96
CA THR A 532 -6.00 15.72 6.78
C THR A 532 -5.62 16.41 8.09
N VAL A 533 -6.38 16.15 9.16
CA VAL A 533 -6.20 16.83 10.45
C VAL A 533 -4.85 16.52 11.09
N PRO A 534 -4.35 15.27 11.13
CA PRO A 534 -3.05 14.99 11.76
C PRO A 534 -1.87 15.71 11.10
N MET A 535 -2.00 16.08 9.82
CA MET A 535 -0.99 16.87 9.11
C MET A 535 -0.97 18.34 9.56
N ARG A 536 -1.88 18.75 10.46
CA ARG A 536 -2.14 20.14 10.85
C ARG A 536 -2.24 20.34 12.36
N LEU A 537 -2.83 19.36 13.06
CA LEU A 537 -3.09 19.41 14.49
C LEU A 537 -3.02 17.99 15.08
N ALA A 538 -2.12 17.78 16.05
CA ALA A 538 -1.90 16.49 16.71
C ALA A 538 -2.64 16.37 18.05
N GLY A 539 -2.65 15.17 18.62
CA GLY A 539 -3.16 14.90 19.96
C GLY A 539 -4.67 15.10 20.11
N SER A 540 -5.09 15.49 21.32
CA SER A 540 -6.52 15.61 21.68
C SER A 540 -7.27 16.65 20.86
N GLY A 541 -6.62 17.76 20.51
CA GLY A 541 -7.19 18.79 19.63
C GLY A 541 -7.43 18.27 18.21
N GLY A 542 -6.48 17.52 17.66
CA GLY A 542 -6.64 16.86 16.37
C GLY A 542 -7.81 15.88 16.37
N TRP A 543 -7.93 15.07 17.43
CA TRP A 543 -9.06 14.15 17.58
C TRP A 543 -10.43 14.86 17.66
N ALA A 544 -10.50 15.97 18.40
CA ALA A 544 -11.71 16.77 18.49
C ALA A 544 -12.12 17.30 17.11
N ALA A 545 -11.17 17.84 16.34
CA ALA A 545 -11.44 18.31 14.98
C ALA A 545 -11.91 17.19 14.04
N VAL A 546 -11.35 15.98 14.14
CA VAL A 546 -11.82 14.81 13.38
C VAL A 546 -13.27 14.47 13.72
N LYS A 547 -13.66 14.49 15.00
CA LYS A 547 -15.04 14.25 15.43
C LYS A 547 -16.01 15.29 14.89
N THR A 548 -15.63 16.58 14.96
CA THR A 548 -16.45 17.67 14.42
C THR A 548 -16.62 17.56 12.90
N ALA A 549 -15.58 17.16 12.17
CA ALA A 549 -15.66 16.92 10.73
C ALA A 549 -16.55 15.71 10.38
N ALA A 550 -16.43 14.61 11.10
CA ALA A 550 -17.32 13.45 10.91
C ALA A 550 -18.79 13.83 11.16
N PHE A 551 -19.05 14.58 12.25
CA PHE A 551 -20.37 15.11 12.57
C PHE A 551 -20.94 15.96 11.42
N GLY A 552 -20.14 16.80 10.77
CA GLY A 552 -20.59 17.56 9.60
C GLY A 552 -21.01 16.69 8.41
N GLY A 553 -20.34 15.57 8.18
CA GLY A 553 -20.74 14.60 7.17
C GLY A 553 -22.14 14.04 7.44
N ARG A 554 -22.43 13.73 8.71
CA ARG A 554 -23.74 13.27 9.19
C ARG A 554 -24.83 14.34 8.99
N VAL A 555 -24.53 15.60 9.33
CA VAL A 555 -25.49 16.72 9.20
C VAL A 555 -25.84 17.01 7.73
N ILE A 556 -24.84 17.12 6.84
CA ILE A 556 -25.09 17.41 5.41
C ILE A 556 -25.85 16.28 4.72
N ALA A 557 -25.61 15.03 5.08
CA ALA A 557 -26.37 13.91 4.53
C ALA A 557 -27.86 13.96 4.94
N SER A 558 -28.13 14.43 6.16
CA SER A 558 -29.48 14.50 6.74
C SER A 558 -30.24 15.78 6.39
N ARG A 559 -29.61 16.73 5.68
CA ARG A 559 -30.14 18.09 5.45
C ARG A 559 -31.56 18.14 4.87
N SER A 560 -31.95 17.18 4.03
CA SER A 560 -33.29 17.17 3.41
C SER A 560 -34.41 16.77 4.37
N ARG A 561 -34.06 16.33 5.58
CA ARG A 561 -34.98 15.89 6.65
C ARG A 561 -34.95 16.83 7.85
N LEU A 562 -34.16 17.90 7.78
CA LEU A 562 -34.00 18.91 8.81
C LEU A 562 -34.65 20.21 8.34
N THR A 563 -35.19 21.00 9.26
CA THR A 563 -35.58 22.37 8.95
C THR A 563 -34.35 23.24 8.72
N ALA A 564 -34.50 24.41 8.08
CA ALA A 564 -33.39 25.34 7.87
C ALA A 564 -32.73 25.77 9.19
N GLU A 565 -33.55 26.10 10.19
CA GLU A 565 -33.08 26.50 11.53
C GLU A 565 -32.31 25.36 12.23
N GLN A 566 -32.82 24.12 12.16
CA GLN A 566 -32.15 22.95 12.71
C GLN A 566 -30.81 22.70 12.00
N LEU A 567 -30.76 22.85 10.68
CA LEU A 567 -29.54 22.70 9.90
C LEU A 567 -28.50 23.75 10.27
N GLU A 568 -28.89 25.01 10.40
CA GLU A 568 -28.00 26.11 10.80
C GLU A 568 -27.46 25.91 12.23
N ALA A 569 -28.32 25.51 13.17
CA ALA A 569 -27.93 25.21 14.54
C ALA A 569 -26.91 24.05 14.60
N LEU A 570 -27.17 22.96 13.85
CA LEU A 570 -26.24 21.83 13.74
C LEU A 570 -24.95 22.19 13.02
N TRP A 571 -24.97 23.14 12.09
CA TRP A 571 -23.79 23.53 11.33
C TRP A 571 -22.91 24.56 12.04
N LYS A 572 -23.41 25.22 13.09
CA LYS A 572 -22.71 26.25 13.86
C LYS A 572 -21.27 25.86 14.26
N PRO A 573 -20.97 24.63 14.75
CA PRO A 573 -19.60 24.24 15.09
C PRO A 573 -18.63 24.15 13.89
N ILE A 574 -19.16 24.01 12.68
CA ILE A 574 -18.40 23.80 11.44
C ILE A 574 -18.31 25.08 10.62
N GLN A 575 -19.30 25.97 10.76
CA GLN A 575 -19.53 27.15 9.92
C GLN A 575 -18.27 28.02 9.73
N ALA A 576 -17.50 28.27 10.79
CA ALA A 576 -16.30 29.10 10.72
C ALA A 576 -15.14 28.43 9.97
N ALA A 577 -15.08 27.10 9.95
CA ALA A 577 -14.06 26.36 9.19
C ALA A 577 -14.51 26.09 7.74
N ILE A 578 -15.76 25.66 7.56
CA ILE A 578 -16.37 25.34 6.27
C ILE A 578 -17.77 25.97 6.23
N PRO A 579 -17.92 27.18 5.63
CA PRO A 579 -19.21 27.85 5.55
C PRO A 579 -20.21 27.04 4.74
N LEU A 580 -21.46 26.89 5.23
CA LEU A 580 -22.49 26.11 4.53
C LEU A 580 -22.73 26.62 3.10
N ALA A 581 -22.68 27.94 2.90
CA ALA A 581 -22.81 28.58 1.60
C ALA A 581 -21.75 28.13 0.57
N SER A 582 -20.54 27.77 1.03
CA SER A 582 -19.46 27.30 0.15
C SER A 582 -19.74 25.92 -0.47
N LEU A 583 -20.70 25.17 0.08
CA LEU A 583 -21.09 23.85 -0.39
C LEU A 583 -22.18 23.92 -1.48
N GLY A 584 -22.81 25.09 -1.65
CA GLY A 584 -23.74 25.39 -2.74
C GLY A 584 -23.08 25.31 -4.12
N ALA A 585 -23.85 25.09 -5.18
CA ALA A 585 -23.28 25.07 -6.53
C ALA A 585 -22.90 26.50 -6.95
N PRO A 586 -21.75 26.75 -7.60
CA PRO A 586 -21.56 28.00 -8.30
C PRO A 586 -22.67 28.10 -9.35
N ALA A 587 -23.41 29.22 -9.35
CA ALA A 587 -24.30 29.54 -10.45
C ALA A 587 -23.45 29.55 -11.73
N LYS A 588 -23.66 28.59 -12.64
CA LYS A 588 -23.09 28.71 -13.97
C LYS A 588 -23.67 29.99 -14.58
N PRO A 589 -22.87 31.00 -14.95
CA PRO A 589 -23.39 32.02 -15.83
C PRO A 589 -23.78 31.31 -17.12
N ARG A 590 -25.07 31.40 -17.48
CA ARG A 590 -25.53 31.03 -18.82
C ARG A 590 -24.69 31.84 -19.80
N ARG A 591 -23.82 31.17 -20.55
CA ARG A 591 -23.23 31.70 -21.77
C ARG A 591 -24.11 31.30 -22.94
#